data_AF-A0A957ZBX2-F1
#
_entry.id   AF-A0A957ZBX2-F1
#
_cell.length_a   1.000
_cell.length_b   1.000
_cell.length_c   1.000
_cell.angle_alpha   90.00
_cell.angle_beta   90.00
_cell.angle_gamma   90.00
#
_symmetry.space_group_name_H-M   'P 1'
#
loop_
_entity.id
_entity.type
_entity.pdbx_description
1 polymer ?
#
loop_
_entity_poly.entity_id
_entity_poly.type
_entity_poly.pdbx_seq_one_letter_code
_entity_poly.pdbx_strand_id
1 'polypeptide(L)'
;MQNRMSISSKLRLFIPVLLILSIVTSVLPLPVTSDTALAQAADDRPLPPIKPRLLIAPQPTPTPVPVQMPAAPTAPAMAELMAKIDLNVPSPAWQNTENFLILGTDRRGNEGVWRTDVIMVVGLDRQNGRAAVLSIPRDLYVEIPNYGMQRINRADYLGEKEINIEGGGPALISQILKNTLGIETTHWVRVEMQGFEALVDAIGGVTVHLDCPFFEPILNLDTNQWEYFTLPAGDVLMDGRTAHWFTRLRLRESDIGRARRQRQFLWALRNQLVSTNLLARFPELWS
;
A
#
# COMPACT_ATOMS: atom_id res chain seq x y z
N MET A 1 32.35 0.92 3.65
CA MET A 1 32.38 -0.07 4.75
C MET A 1 31.03 -0.06 5.44
N GLN A 2 30.03 -0.74 4.86
CA GLN A 2 28.72 -0.90 5.50
C GLN A 2 28.72 -2.18 6.35
N ASN A 3 28.48 -2.03 7.65
CA ASN A 3 28.50 -3.10 8.64
C ASN A 3 27.44 -4.17 8.32
N ARG A 4 27.87 -5.35 7.85
CA ARG A 4 27.06 -6.57 7.88
C ARG A 4 26.95 -7.05 9.32
N MET A 5 25.92 -6.58 10.03
CA MET A 5 25.58 -7.12 11.34
C MET A 5 24.78 -8.42 11.14
N SER A 6 25.35 -9.55 11.59
CA SER A 6 24.65 -10.84 11.63
C SER A 6 23.59 -10.77 12.73
N ILE A 7 22.33 -10.64 12.31
CA ILE A 7 21.19 -10.31 13.17
C ILE A 7 20.34 -11.57 13.42
N SER A 8 20.21 -11.92 14.70
CA SER A 8 19.44 -13.07 15.20
C SER A 8 17.96 -12.98 14.83
N SER A 9 17.28 -14.12 14.76
CA SER A 9 15.89 -14.26 14.27
C SER A 9 14.88 -13.36 14.96
N LYS A 10 15.10 -13.00 16.23
CA LYS A 10 14.28 -12.02 16.95
C LYS A 10 14.43 -10.65 16.30
N LEU A 11 15.65 -10.15 16.17
CA LEU A 11 15.98 -8.80 15.70
C LEU A 11 15.57 -8.51 14.22
N ARG A 12 15.18 -9.54 13.45
CA ARG A 12 14.60 -9.40 12.08
C ARG A 12 13.16 -8.87 12.04
N LEU A 13 12.38 -9.02 13.12
CA LEU A 13 11.02 -8.49 13.20
C LEU A 13 10.97 -7.02 13.65
N PHE A 14 12.05 -6.50 14.26
CA PHE A 14 12.03 -5.23 15.00
C PHE A 14 12.49 -4.01 14.20
N ILE A 15 13.30 -4.18 13.16
CA ILE A 15 13.75 -3.08 12.27
C ILE A 15 12.57 -2.45 11.48
N PRO A 16 11.59 -3.22 10.96
CA PRO A 16 10.41 -2.64 10.33
C PRO A 16 9.57 -1.78 11.27
N VAL A 17 9.41 -2.25 12.52
CA VAL A 17 8.59 -1.59 13.54
C VAL A 17 9.22 -0.27 13.95
N LEU A 18 10.54 -0.24 14.19
CA LEU A 18 11.29 0.96 14.56
C LEU A 18 11.17 2.07 13.49
N LEU A 19 11.18 1.69 12.21
CA LEU A 19 11.14 2.62 11.08
C LEU A 19 9.72 3.17 10.87
N ILE A 20 8.70 2.32 10.97
CA ILE A 20 7.29 2.71 10.96
C ILE A 20 6.97 3.60 12.19
N LEU A 21 7.60 3.37 13.33
CA LEU A 21 7.38 4.16 14.55
C LEU A 21 8.08 5.53 14.51
N SER A 22 9.28 5.62 13.94
CA SER A 22 9.99 6.89 13.66
C SER A 22 9.20 7.81 12.72
N ILE A 23 8.44 7.23 11.80
CA ILE A 23 7.53 7.95 10.91
C ILE A 23 6.36 8.60 11.69
N VAL A 24 5.93 8.00 12.79
CA VAL A 24 4.72 8.42 13.52
C VAL A 24 5.03 9.47 14.61
N THR A 25 6.27 9.54 15.12
CA THR A 25 6.65 10.50 16.18
C THR A 25 6.81 11.96 15.73
N SER A 26 6.81 12.25 14.43
CA SER A 26 7.07 13.61 13.91
C SER A 26 5.82 14.40 13.48
N VAL A 27 4.61 13.82 13.58
CA VAL A 27 3.37 14.54 13.26
C VAL A 27 2.73 15.04 14.55
N LEU A 28 3.02 16.29 14.91
CA LEU A 28 2.23 17.01 15.91
C LEU A 28 0.76 17.06 15.47
N PRO A 29 -0.22 16.97 16.40
CA PRO A 29 -1.63 17.04 16.06
C PRO A 29 -1.95 18.45 15.56
N LEU A 30 -2.20 18.60 14.26
CA LEU A 30 -2.86 19.79 13.75
C LEU A 30 -4.34 19.79 14.24
N PRO A 31 -4.89 20.95 14.62
CA PRO A 31 -6.28 21.05 15.00
C PRO A 31 -7.16 20.67 13.82
N VAL A 32 -8.00 19.66 14.02
CA VAL A 32 -9.08 19.32 13.11
C VAL A 32 -10.11 20.44 13.22
N THR A 33 -10.10 21.39 12.29
CA THR A 33 -11.27 22.24 12.07
C THR A 33 -12.35 21.35 11.48
N SER A 34 -13.35 21.03 12.30
CA SER A 34 -14.55 20.34 11.87
C SER A 34 -15.33 21.26 10.92
N ASP A 35 -15.19 21.05 9.61
CA ASP A 35 -16.18 21.57 8.65
C ASP A 35 -17.43 20.68 8.75
N THR A 36 -18.18 20.92 9.81
CA THR A 36 -19.53 20.41 10.03
C THR A 36 -20.50 21.24 9.18
N ALA A 37 -20.37 21.18 7.86
CA ALA A 37 -21.29 21.86 6.95
C ALA A 37 -21.31 21.16 5.59
N LEU A 38 -21.99 20.00 5.54
CA LEU A 38 -22.64 19.44 4.34
C LEU A 38 -23.49 18.19 4.65
N ALA A 39 -23.51 17.72 5.90
CA ALA A 39 -24.43 16.67 6.34
C ALA A 39 -25.77 17.26 6.84
N GLN A 40 -26.62 17.73 5.93
CA GLN A 40 -28.05 17.90 6.20
C GLN A 40 -28.86 18.04 4.90
N ALA A 41 -29.20 16.88 4.32
CA ALA A 41 -30.42 16.64 3.55
C ALA A 41 -30.55 15.13 3.29
N ALA A 42 -30.74 14.33 4.34
CA ALA A 42 -31.24 12.97 4.18
C ALA A 42 -32.77 13.06 4.06
N ASP A 43 -33.29 12.69 2.89
CA ASP A 43 -34.72 12.59 2.61
C ASP A 43 -35.25 11.28 3.23
N ASP A 44 -35.84 11.36 4.43
CA ASP A 44 -36.37 10.24 5.24
C ASP A 44 -37.69 9.64 4.69
N ARG A 45 -37.86 9.60 3.37
CA ARG A 45 -39.03 8.93 2.78
C ARG A 45 -38.77 7.42 2.63
N PRO A 46 -39.68 6.55 3.08
CA PRO A 46 -39.53 5.11 2.91
C PRO A 46 -39.47 4.76 1.41
N LEU A 47 -38.47 3.96 1.04
CA LEU A 47 -38.32 3.47 -0.33
C LEU A 47 -39.55 2.64 -0.74
N PRO A 48 -40.13 2.86 -1.93
CA PRO A 48 -41.25 2.05 -2.39
C PRO A 48 -40.82 0.58 -2.58
N PRO A 49 -41.72 -0.39 -2.35
CA PRO A 49 -41.41 -1.80 -2.51
C PRO A 49 -41.00 -2.12 -3.96
N ILE A 50 -39.88 -2.82 -4.10
CA ILE A 50 -39.34 -3.28 -5.39
C ILE A 50 -40.37 -4.22 -6.03
N LYS A 51 -40.95 -3.82 -7.16
CA LYS A 51 -41.83 -4.70 -7.94
C LYS A 51 -40.99 -5.81 -8.60
N PRO A 52 -41.43 -7.07 -8.60
CA PRO A 52 -40.73 -8.15 -9.30
C PRO A 52 -40.63 -7.81 -10.80
N ARG A 53 -39.40 -7.83 -11.31
CA ARG A 53 -39.09 -7.60 -12.72
C ARG A 53 -39.52 -8.84 -13.52
N LEU A 54 -40.46 -8.68 -14.43
CA LEU A 54 -40.79 -9.72 -15.42
C LEU A 54 -39.50 -10.06 -16.20
N LEU A 55 -39.14 -11.34 -16.19
CA LEU A 55 -38.05 -11.88 -17.02
C LEU A 55 -38.44 -11.73 -18.49
N ILE A 56 -37.91 -10.69 -19.15
CA ILE A 56 -37.99 -10.56 -20.60
C ILE A 56 -36.99 -11.58 -21.18
N ALA A 57 -37.41 -12.33 -22.19
CA ALA A 57 -36.56 -13.28 -22.91
C ALA A 57 -35.26 -12.60 -23.39
N PRO A 58 -34.10 -13.29 -23.37
CA PRO A 58 -32.84 -12.72 -23.78
C PRO A 58 -32.92 -12.28 -25.25
N GLN A 59 -32.75 -10.98 -25.49
CA GLN A 59 -32.50 -10.46 -26.84
C GLN A 59 -31.11 -10.94 -27.31
N PRO A 60 -30.92 -11.24 -28.61
CA PRO A 60 -29.61 -11.60 -29.13
C PRO A 60 -28.64 -10.44 -28.89
N THR A 61 -27.54 -10.72 -28.18
CA THR A 61 -26.46 -9.77 -27.92
C THR A 61 -25.91 -9.28 -29.25
N PRO A 62 -25.87 -7.96 -29.53
CA PRO A 62 -25.19 -7.46 -30.71
C PRO A 62 -23.71 -7.83 -30.62
N THR A 63 -23.14 -8.32 -31.73
CA THR A 63 -21.71 -8.62 -31.84
C THR A 63 -20.91 -7.39 -31.41
N PRO A 64 -19.92 -7.52 -30.51
CA PRO A 64 -19.13 -6.37 -30.08
C PRO A 64 -18.38 -5.80 -31.29
N VAL A 65 -18.66 -4.54 -31.61
CA VAL A 65 -17.83 -3.76 -32.53
C VAL A 65 -16.44 -3.65 -31.88
N PRO A 66 -15.34 -3.89 -32.61
CA PRO A 66 -14.00 -3.70 -32.06
C PRO A 66 -13.87 -2.26 -31.52
N VAL A 67 -13.81 -2.11 -30.21
CA VAL A 67 -13.47 -0.83 -29.59
C VAL A 67 -11.99 -0.64 -29.84
N GLN A 68 -11.67 0.24 -30.79
CA GLN A 68 -10.29 0.68 -31.01
C GLN A 68 -9.82 1.34 -29.72
N MET A 69 -8.88 0.70 -29.02
CA MET A 69 -8.26 1.30 -27.84
C MET A 69 -7.66 2.65 -28.26
N PRO A 70 -7.90 3.73 -27.50
CA PRO A 70 -7.18 4.98 -27.74
C PRO A 70 -5.68 4.67 -27.72
N ALA A 71 -4.95 5.14 -28.73
CA ALA A 71 -3.50 5.06 -28.72
C ALA A 71 -2.97 5.69 -27.43
N ALA A 72 -1.91 5.11 -26.87
CA ALA A 72 -1.23 5.71 -25.73
C ALA A 72 -0.92 7.19 -26.05
N PRO A 73 -1.19 8.11 -25.12
CA PRO A 73 -0.93 9.53 -25.36
C PRO A 73 0.54 9.71 -25.70
N THR A 74 0.80 10.39 -26.81
CA THR A 74 2.15 10.77 -27.22
C THR A 74 2.77 11.69 -26.17
N ALA A 75 4.11 11.67 -26.02
CA ALA A 75 4.84 12.50 -25.06
C ALA A 75 4.35 13.97 -24.92
N PRO A 76 4.01 14.69 -26.01
CA PRO A 76 3.44 16.04 -25.90
C PRO A 76 2.05 16.10 -25.25
N ALA A 77 1.19 15.09 -25.45
CA ALA A 77 -0.13 15.01 -24.81
C ALA A 77 -0.02 14.70 -23.31
N MET A 78 1.01 13.95 -22.90
CA MET A 78 1.32 13.74 -21.48
C MET A 78 1.78 15.04 -20.82
N ALA A 79 2.61 15.84 -21.50
CA ALA A 79 3.07 17.14 -20.99
C ALA A 79 1.91 18.13 -20.82
N GLU A 80 0.96 18.17 -21.76
CA GLU A 80 -0.25 18.98 -21.64
C GLU A 80 -1.17 18.52 -20.51
N LEU A 81 -1.26 17.20 -20.27
CA LEU A 81 -2.02 16.65 -19.15
C LEU A 81 -1.36 17.03 -17.81
N MET A 82 -0.03 16.92 -17.70
CA MET A 82 0.72 17.31 -16.51
C MET A 82 0.64 18.80 -16.22
N ALA A 83 0.57 19.65 -17.26
CA ALA A 83 0.40 21.10 -17.11
C ALA A 83 -1.01 21.51 -16.62
N LYS A 84 -2.02 20.65 -16.79
CA LYS A 84 -3.41 20.89 -16.35
C LYS A 84 -3.73 20.35 -14.96
N ILE A 85 -2.82 19.60 -14.34
CA ILE A 85 -2.99 19.16 -12.96
C ILE A 85 -2.53 20.31 -12.06
N ASP A 86 -3.49 21.07 -11.53
CA ASP A 86 -3.22 22.04 -10.47
C ASP A 86 -2.87 21.28 -9.18
N LEU A 87 -1.57 21.01 -8.99
CA LEU A 87 -1.00 20.30 -7.85
C LEU A 87 -0.89 21.19 -6.60
N ASN A 88 -1.84 22.09 -6.35
CA ASN A 88 -1.84 22.92 -5.13
C ASN A 88 -2.13 22.12 -3.84
N VAL A 89 -1.88 20.81 -3.86
CA VAL A 89 -1.67 19.97 -2.69
C VAL A 89 -0.23 20.21 -2.23
N PRO A 90 0.01 20.65 -0.97
CA PRO A 90 1.35 20.78 -0.43
C PRO A 90 2.06 19.42 -0.44
N SER A 91 2.77 19.11 -1.53
CA SER A 91 3.68 17.97 -1.58
C SER A 91 4.91 18.35 -0.75
N PRO A 92 5.43 17.46 0.10
CA PRO A 92 6.76 17.66 0.63
C PRO A 92 7.71 17.83 -0.57
N ALA A 93 8.57 18.83 -0.51
CA ALA A 93 9.74 18.84 -1.36
C ALA A 93 10.58 17.63 -0.93
N TRP A 94 10.49 16.52 -1.67
CA TRP A 94 11.13 15.23 -1.33
C TRP A 94 12.65 15.32 -1.12
N GLN A 95 13.26 16.45 -1.52
CA GLN A 95 14.67 16.76 -1.31
C GLN A 95 14.99 17.25 0.11
N ASN A 96 14.02 17.84 0.81
CA ASN A 96 14.16 18.36 2.18
C ASN A 96 13.54 17.42 3.22
N THR A 97 13.21 16.19 2.84
CA THR A 97 12.62 15.18 3.72
C THR A 97 13.54 14.00 3.92
N GLU A 98 13.46 13.40 5.10
CA GLU A 98 14.07 12.11 5.35
C GLU A 98 13.16 11.02 4.79
N ASN A 99 13.60 10.38 3.70
CA ASN A 99 12.77 9.43 2.96
C ASN A 99 13.13 7.98 3.28
N PHE A 100 12.11 7.21 3.62
CA PHE A 100 12.18 5.80 3.97
C PHE A 100 11.49 4.96 2.90
N LEU A 101 12.19 3.97 2.35
CA LEU A 101 11.63 3.01 1.41
C LEU A 101 11.04 1.81 2.15
N ILE A 102 9.76 1.53 1.96
CA ILE A 102 9.07 0.37 2.53
C ILE A 102 8.70 -0.57 1.39
N LEU A 103 9.15 -1.81 1.50
CA LEU A 103 8.92 -2.87 0.52
C LEU A 103 8.16 -4.02 1.15
N GLY A 104 7.02 -4.39 0.58
CA GLY A 104 6.29 -5.61 0.94
C GLY A 104 6.49 -6.68 -0.13
N THR A 105 7.03 -7.84 0.27
CA THR A 105 7.38 -8.92 -0.65
C THR A 105 6.59 -10.18 -0.39
N ASP A 106 6.32 -10.94 -1.45
CA ASP A 106 5.71 -12.26 -1.38
C ASP A 106 6.74 -13.38 -1.27
N ARG A 107 7.97 -13.06 -0.84
CA ARG A 107 9.07 -14.03 -0.69
C ARG A 107 8.67 -15.13 0.28
N ARG A 108 8.70 -16.37 -0.20
CA ARG A 108 8.38 -17.58 0.56
C ARG A 108 9.62 -18.44 0.73
N GLY A 109 10.19 -18.48 1.94
CA GLY A 109 11.22 -19.47 2.33
C GLY A 109 12.24 -19.83 1.23
N ASN A 110 12.19 -21.09 0.76
CA ASN A 110 13.10 -21.68 -0.24
C ASN A 110 12.78 -21.31 -1.71
N GLU A 111 11.80 -20.46 -1.99
CA GLU A 111 11.53 -20.04 -3.37
C GLU A 111 12.66 -19.14 -3.89
N GLY A 112 13.19 -19.48 -5.07
CA GLY A 112 14.32 -18.79 -5.68
C GLY A 112 13.97 -17.38 -6.15
N VAL A 113 12.70 -17.12 -6.50
CA VAL A 113 12.22 -15.87 -7.13
C VAL A 113 11.08 -15.28 -6.29
N TRP A 114 11.04 -13.96 -6.14
CA TRP A 114 9.97 -13.25 -5.45
C TRP A 114 9.64 -11.93 -6.15
N ARG A 115 8.53 -11.31 -5.75
CA ARG A 115 8.08 -10.00 -6.25
C ARG A 115 7.83 -9.05 -5.09
N THR A 116 8.09 -7.78 -5.37
CA THR A 116 7.70 -6.69 -4.45
C THR A 116 6.36 -6.13 -4.90
N ASP A 117 5.32 -6.46 -4.16
CA ASP A 117 3.93 -6.11 -4.49
C ASP A 117 3.46 -4.80 -3.85
N VAL A 118 4.23 -4.31 -2.88
CA VAL A 118 4.04 -3.04 -2.18
C VAL A 118 5.36 -2.28 -2.20
N ILE A 119 5.35 -1.09 -2.78
CA ILE A 119 6.49 -0.18 -2.79
C ILE A 119 5.97 1.15 -2.30
N MET A 120 6.49 1.65 -1.19
CA MET A 120 6.08 2.93 -0.62
C MET A 120 7.29 3.75 -0.21
N VAL A 121 7.21 5.05 -0.44
CA VAL A 121 8.15 6.02 0.12
C VAL A 121 7.43 6.79 1.21
N VAL A 122 8.05 6.86 2.38
CA VAL A 122 7.58 7.71 3.46
C VAL A 122 8.57 8.83 3.67
N GLY A 123 8.14 10.07 3.40
CA GLY A 123 8.95 11.27 3.59
C GLY A 123 8.59 11.95 4.90
N LEU A 124 9.60 12.22 5.73
CA LEU A 124 9.45 12.97 6.97
C LEU A 124 10.08 14.36 6.83
N ASP A 125 9.25 15.38 6.93
CA ASP A 125 9.66 16.76 7.08
C ASP A 125 9.73 17.09 8.58
N ARG A 126 10.91 16.88 9.17
CA ARG A 126 11.14 17.15 10.59
C ARG A 126 11.04 18.64 10.94
N GLN A 127 11.32 19.53 10.00
CA GLN A 127 11.30 20.98 10.24
C GLN A 127 9.86 21.48 10.41
N ASN A 128 8.95 20.97 9.57
CA ASN A 128 7.55 21.37 9.59
C ASN A 128 6.63 20.38 10.34
N GLY A 129 7.17 19.29 10.88
CA GLY A 129 6.41 18.26 11.59
C GLY A 129 5.39 17.54 10.71
N ARG A 130 5.77 17.22 9.46
CA ARG A 130 4.88 16.60 8.47
C ARG A 130 5.42 15.26 8.00
N ALA A 131 4.52 14.33 7.73
CA ALA A 131 4.84 13.07 7.09
C ALA A 131 3.95 12.88 5.85
N ALA A 132 4.52 12.33 4.78
CA ALA A 132 3.77 11.95 3.59
C ALA A 132 4.13 10.53 3.17
N VAL A 133 3.12 9.81 2.67
CA VAL A 133 3.29 8.46 2.13
C VAL A 133 2.97 8.51 0.64
N LEU A 134 3.92 8.09 -0.18
CA LEU A 134 3.76 7.91 -1.61
C LEU A 134 3.81 6.43 -1.94
N SER A 135 2.68 5.88 -2.40
CA SER A 135 2.63 4.52 -2.94
C SER A 135 3.13 4.52 -4.39
N ILE A 136 4.16 3.71 -4.67
CA ILE A 136 4.67 3.48 -6.01
C ILE A 136 3.96 2.26 -6.60
N PRO A 137 3.25 2.40 -7.74
CA PRO A 137 2.62 1.26 -8.39
C PRO A 137 3.67 0.21 -8.74
N ARG A 138 3.45 -1.05 -8.32
CA ARG A 138 4.38 -2.16 -8.56
C ARG A 138 4.61 -2.44 -10.06
N ASP A 139 3.64 -2.06 -10.89
CA ASP A 139 3.67 -2.23 -12.34
C ASP A 139 4.23 -0.99 -13.07
N LEU A 140 4.76 0.00 -12.33
CA LEU A 140 5.45 1.15 -12.91
C LEU A 140 6.57 0.68 -13.83
N TYR A 141 6.53 1.13 -15.09
CA TYR A 141 7.46 0.72 -16.12
C TYR A 141 8.67 1.66 -16.11
N VAL A 142 9.83 1.12 -15.76
CA VAL A 142 11.06 1.86 -15.45
C VAL A 142 12.26 1.18 -16.09
N GLU A 143 13.33 1.93 -16.29
CA GLU A 143 14.60 1.36 -16.72
C GLU A 143 15.30 0.66 -15.54
N ILE A 144 15.57 -0.63 -15.69
CA ILE A 144 16.40 -1.39 -14.76
C ILE A 144 17.80 -1.53 -15.37
N PRO A 145 18.87 -1.05 -14.69
CA PRO A 145 20.25 -1.17 -15.18
C PRO A 145 20.58 -2.61 -15.61
N ASN A 146 21.17 -2.77 -16.80
CA ASN A 146 21.51 -4.06 -17.44
C ASN A 146 20.33 -4.97 -17.84
N TYR A 147 19.08 -4.58 -17.58
CA TYR A 147 17.87 -5.37 -17.87
C TYR A 147 16.84 -4.64 -18.75
N GLY A 148 17.08 -3.35 -19.06
CA GLY A 148 16.23 -2.51 -19.88
C GLY A 148 14.91 -2.15 -19.19
N MET A 149 13.92 -1.74 -19.98
CA MET A 149 12.61 -1.32 -19.48
C MET A 149 11.80 -2.50 -18.95
N GLN A 150 11.49 -2.49 -17.65
CA GLN A 150 10.71 -3.53 -16.98
C GLN A 150 9.79 -2.93 -15.91
N ARG A 151 8.91 -3.76 -15.35
CA ARG A 151 8.11 -3.37 -14.18
C ARG A 151 9.00 -3.33 -12.94
N ILE A 152 8.85 -2.28 -12.14
CA ILE A 152 9.68 -2.04 -10.94
C ILE A 152 9.61 -3.18 -9.91
N ASN A 153 8.52 -3.95 -9.85
CA ASN A 153 8.37 -5.07 -8.92
C ASN A 153 9.40 -6.21 -9.07
N ARG A 154 10.12 -6.29 -10.20
CA ARG A 154 11.25 -7.23 -10.38
C ARG A 154 12.57 -6.71 -9.82
N ALA A 155 12.70 -5.40 -9.59
CA ALA A 155 13.97 -4.80 -9.22
C ALA A 155 14.51 -5.35 -7.88
N ASP A 156 13.65 -5.64 -6.90
CA ASP A 156 14.11 -6.23 -5.64
C ASP A 156 14.79 -7.60 -5.85
N TYR A 157 14.15 -8.48 -6.62
CA TYR A 157 14.72 -9.79 -6.96
C TYR A 157 16.02 -9.65 -7.76
N LEU A 158 16.01 -8.84 -8.82
CA LEU A 158 17.17 -8.67 -9.70
C LEU A 158 18.38 -8.06 -8.97
N GLY A 159 18.14 -7.06 -8.13
CA GLY A 159 19.19 -6.42 -7.34
C GLY A 159 19.80 -7.36 -6.29
N GLU A 160 18.99 -8.25 -5.71
CA GLU A 160 19.45 -9.23 -4.71
C GLU A 160 20.18 -10.43 -5.34
N LYS A 161 19.71 -10.94 -6.48
CA LYS A 161 20.19 -12.22 -7.03
C LYS A 161 21.12 -12.09 -8.23
N GLU A 162 20.88 -11.14 -9.11
CA GLU A 162 21.54 -11.11 -10.41
C GLU A 162 22.60 -10.00 -10.49
N ILE A 163 22.23 -8.79 -10.06
CA ILE A 163 23.12 -7.62 -10.12
C ILE A 163 24.06 -7.60 -8.91
N ASN A 164 23.63 -8.17 -7.77
CA ASN A 164 24.43 -8.32 -6.55
C ASN A 164 25.11 -7.01 -6.11
N ILE A 165 24.33 -5.92 -6.07
CA ILE A 165 24.81 -4.60 -5.66
C ILE A 165 24.94 -4.51 -4.13
N GLU A 166 25.79 -3.59 -3.65
CA GLU A 166 25.81 -3.22 -2.23
C GLU A 166 24.43 -2.69 -1.82
N GLY A 167 23.83 -3.30 -0.79
CA GLY A 167 22.45 -3.01 -0.36
C GLY A 167 21.35 -3.79 -1.11
N GLY A 168 21.68 -4.62 -2.10
CA GLY A 168 20.79 -5.58 -2.75
C GLY A 168 19.59 -4.97 -3.48
N GLY A 169 18.49 -5.71 -3.55
CA GLY A 169 17.24 -5.29 -4.20
C GLY A 169 16.69 -3.92 -3.79
N PRO A 170 16.64 -3.58 -2.48
CA PRO A 170 16.14 -2.30 -2.02
C PRO A 170 16.99 -1.11 -2.46
N ALA A 171 18.32 -1.29 -2.53
CA ALA A 171 19.22 -0.27 -3.05
C ALA A 171 18.97 -0.02 -4.56
N LEU A 172 18.65 -1.07 -5.31
CA LEU A 172 18.35 -0.93 -6.74
C LEU A 172 17.05 -0.16 -6.96
N ILE A 173 16.01 -0.47 -6.18
CA ILE A 173 14.75 0.28 -6.20
C ILE A 173 15.01 1.75 -5.84
N SER A 174 15.80 2.01 -4.79
CA SER A 174 16.18 3.38 -4.39
C SER A 174 16.85 4.15 -5.54
N GLN A 175 17.78 3.52 -6.25
CA GLN A 175 18.45 4.10 -7.42
C GLN A 175 17.47 4.38 -8.57
N ILE A 176 16.57 3.44 -8.86
CA ILE A 176 15.54 3.61 -9.90
C ILE A 176 14.61 4.77 -9.56
N LEU A 177 14.16 4.89 -8.30
CA LEU A 177 13.31 5.98 -7.83
C LEU A 177 14.01 7.35 -7.93
N LYS A 178 15.30 7.41 -7.57
CA LYS A 178 16.12 8.61 -7.75
C LYS A 178 16.19 9.01 -9.22
N ASN A 179 16.51 8.08 -10.11
CA ASN A 179 16.70 8.37 -11.53
C ASN A 179 15.39 8.70 -12.26
N THR A 180 14.29 8.06 -11.87
CA THR A 180 13.00 8.19 -12.57
C THR A 180 12.14 9.31 -11.99
N LEU A 181 12.11 9.45 -10.67
CA LEU A 181 11.20 10.34 -9.95
C LEU A 181 11.92 11.44 -9.16
N GLY A 182 13.26 11.44 -9.10
CA GLY A 182 14.03 12.39 -8.30
C GLY A 182 13.90 12.17 -6.79
N ILE A 183 13.41 11.01 -6.35
CA ILE A 183 13.19 10.70 -4.94
C ILE A 183 14.36 9.89 -4.41
N GLU A 184 15.13 10.49 -3.50
CA GLU A 184 16.24 9.81 -2.84
C GLU A 184 15.80 9.19 -1.51
N THR A 185 15.93 7.88 -1.36
CA THR A 185 15.63 7.16 -0.12
C THR A 185 16.90 6.89 0.67
N THR A 186 16.90 7.27 1.95
CA THR A 186 18.06 7.19 2.85
C THR A 186 18.11 5.88 3.62
N HIS A 187 16.94 5.30 3.86
CA HIS A 187 16.75 4.06 4.61
C HIS A 187 15.74 3.18 3.90
N TRP A 188 15.79 1.88 4.17
CA TRP A 188 14.80 0.95 3.64
C TRP A 188 14.44 -0.15 4.65
N VAL A 189 13.21 -0.64 4.52
CA VAL A 189 12.69 -1.79 5.23
C VAL A 189 12.02 -2.71 4.24
N ARG A 190 12.31 -4.00 4.37
CA ARG A 190 11.65 -5.05 3.62
C ARG A 190 10.85 -5.92 4.58
N VAL A 191 9.54 -6.01 4.33
CA VAL A 191 8.58 -6.76 5.14
C VAL A 191 8.12 -7.96 4.32
N GLU A 192 8.37 -9.14 4.85
CA GLU A 192 7.80 -10.38 4.33
C GLU A 192 6.37 -10.54 4.87
N MET A 193 5.54 -11.29 4.14
CA MET A 193 4.13 -11.51 4.45
C MET A 193 3.88 -11.92 5.92
N GLN A 194 4.64 -12.89 6.43
CA GLN A 194 4.52 -13.37 7.81
C GLN A 194 4.93 -12.30 8.82
N GLY A 195 5.90 -11.45 8.47
CA GLY A 195 6.32 -10.32 9.31
C GLY A 195 5.24 -9.25 9.42
N PHE A 196 4.48 -9.03 8.35
CA PHE A 196 3.32 -8.13 8.38
C PHE A 196 2.21 -8.67 9.28
N GLU A 197 1.85 -9.95 9.15
CA GLU A 197 0.82 -10.58 9.98
C GLU A 197 1.20 -10.49 11.46
N ALA A 198 2.43 -10.89 11.81
CA ALA A 198 2.93 -10.85 13.18
C ALA A 198 2.99 -9.43 13.76
N LEU A 199 3.29 -8.41 12.95
CA LEU A 199 3.27 -7.01 13.40
C LEU A 199 1.86 -6.57 13.79
N VAL A 200 0.87 -6.87 12.96
CA VAL A 200 -0.53 -6.50 13.21
C VAL A 200 -1.06 -7.21 14.47
N ASP A 201 -0.73 -8.48 14.64
CA ASP A 201 -1.11 -9.21 15.85
C ASP A 201 -0.44 -8.64 17.11
N ALA A 202 0.84 -8.26 17.02
CA ALA A 202 1.60 -7.72 18.15
C ALA A 202 1.06 -6.37 18.66
N ILE A 203 0.42 -5.58 17.79
CA ILE A 203 -0.23 -4.32 18.19
C ILE A 203 -1.68 -4.49 18.65
N GLY A 204 -2.18 -5.73 18.72
CA GLY A 204 -3.54 -6.05 19.14
C GLY A 204 -4.59 -5.96 18.02
N GLY A 205 -4.16 -6.02 16.75
CA GLY A 205 -5.02 -5.86 15.58
C GLY A 205 -5.25 -4.40 15.18
N VAL A 206 -5.88 -4.21 14.03
CA VAL A 206 -6.20 -2.88 13.46
C VAL A 206 -7.68 -2.80 13.15
N THR A 207 -8.37 -1.80 13.69
CA THR A 207 -9.79 -1.57 13.39
C THR A 207 -9.95 -0.74 12.12
N VAL A 208 -10.59 -1.30 11.09
CA VAL A 208 -10.88 -0.62 9.82
C VAL A 208 -12.39 -0.47 9.65
N HIS A 209 -12.85 0.75 9.39
CA HIS A 209 -14.24 1.01 9.02
C HIS A 209 -14.50 0.65 7.55
N LEU A 210 -15.49 -0.19 7.28
CA LEU A 210 -15.92 -0.57 5.93
C LEU A 210 -17.33 -0.05 5.64
N ASP A 211 -17.49 0.83 4.64
CA ASP A 211 -18.81 1.39 4.26
C ASP A 211 -19.78 0.32 3.75
N CYS A 212 -19.26 -0.79 3.22
CA CYS A 212 -20.00 -1.90 2.64
C CYS A 212 -19.30 -3.22 2.97
N PRO A 213 -20.02 -4.36 2.98
CA PRO A 213 -19.39 -5.65 3.22
C PRO A 213 -18.40 -5.98 2.10
N PHE A 214 -17.23 -6.45 2.50
CA PHE A 214 -16.19 -6.92 1.58
C PHE A 214 -16.26 -8.43 1.49
N PHE A 215 -16.25 -8.99 0.29
CA PHE A 215 -16.16 -10.44 0.13
C PHE A 215 -15.46 -10.78 -1.17
N GLU A 216 -14.53 -11.73 -1.20
CA GLU A 216 -13.84 -12.14 -2.42
C GLU A 216 -13.52 -13.64 -2.36
N PRO A 217 -13.64 -14.38 -3.48
CA PRO A 217 -13.24 -15.78 -3.49
C PRO A 217 -11.72 -15.90 -3.26
N ILE A 218 -11.32 -16.82 -2.39
CA ILE A 218 -9.94 -17.19 -2.12
C ILE A 218 -9.76 -18.68 -2.33
N LEU A 219 -8.59 -19.08 -2.84
CA LEU A 219 -8.22 -20.49 -2.88
C LEU A 219 -7.55 -20.85 -1.56
N ASN A 220 -8.17 -21.74 -0.80
CA ASN A 220 -7.53 -22.35 0.35
C ASN A 220 -6.50 -23.37 -0.17
N LEU A 221 -5.22 -23.10 0.06
CA LEU A 221 -4.12 -23.92 -0.45
C LEU A 221 -3.99 -25.27 0.28
N ASP A 222 -4.54 -25.38 1.50
CA ASP A 222 -4.49 -26.59 2.31
C ASP A 222 -5.59 -27.57 1.88
N THR A 223 -6.79 -27.05 1.63
CA THR A 223 -7.96 -27.86 1.22
C THR A 223 -8.11 -27.96 -0.30
N ASN A 224 -7.40 -27.12 -1.06
CA ASN A 224 -7.56 -26.92 -2.50
C ASN A 224 -9.01 -26.61 -2.92
N GLN A 225 -9.76 -25.93 -2.04
CA GLN A 225 -11.14 -25.52 -2.27
C GLN A 225 -11.26 -23.99 -2.36
N TRP A 226 -12.24 -23.55 -3.13
CA TRP A 226 -12.62 -22.14 -3.17
C TRP A 226 -13.47 -21.82 -1.96
N GLU A 227 -13.01 -20.84 -1.19
CA GLU A 227 -13.71 -20.26 -0.05
C GLU A 227 -13.99 -18.78 -0.33
N TYR A 228 -14.80 -18.13 0.51
CA TYR A 228 -14.98 -16.69 0.45
C TYR A 228 -14.32 -16.04 1.68
N PHE A 229 -13.38 -15.15 1.44
CA PHE A 229 -12.97 -14.19 2.44
C PHE A 229 -14.08 -13.16 2.56
N THR A 230 -14.66 -12.96 3.75
CA THR A 230 -15.78 -12.03 3.96
C THR A 230 -15.54 -11.17 5.19
N LEU A 231 -15.91 -9.89 5.09
CA LEU A 231 -15.90 -8.92 6.18
C LEU A 231 -17.23 -8.17 6.17
N PRO A 232 -17.85 -7.96 7.34
CA PRO A 232 -19.09 -7.19 7.44
C PRO A 232 -18.82 -5.69 7.16
N ALA A 233 -19.90 -4.95 6.91
CA ALA A 233 -19.83 -3.49 6.96
C ALA A 233 -19.69 -3.00 8.41
N GLY A 234 -19.18 -1.78 8.59
CA GLY A 234 -18.90 -1.18 9.88
C GLY A 234 -17.45 -1.34 10.33
N ASP A 235 -17.21 -1.16 11.63
CA ASP A 235 -15.87 -1.28 12.22
C ASP A 235 -15.47 -2.74 12.37
N VAL A 236 -14.41 -3.14 11.68
CA VAL A 236 -13.89 -4.51 11.71
C VAL A 236 -12.49 -4.50 12.32
N LEU A 237 -12.34 -5.17 13.46
CA LEU A 237 -11.02 -5.47 14.03
C LEU A 237 -10.36 -6.58 13.20
N MET A 238 -9.28 -6.22 12.52
CA MET A 238 -8.51 -7.14 11.69
C MET A 238 -7.27 -7.62 12.46
N ASP A 239 -7.17 -8.94 12.64
CA ASP A 239 -5.91 -9.60 12.98
C ASP A 239 -4.95 -9.61 11.78
N GLY A 240 -3.72 -10.09 11.97
CA GLY A 240 -2.68 -10.07 10.96
C GLY A 240 -3.09 -10.81 9.68
N ARG A 241 -3.68 -11.99 9.83
CA ARG A 241 -4.15 -12.80 8.69
C ARG A 241 -5.26 -12.10 7.92
N THR A 242 -6.24 -11.53 8.62
CA THR A 242 -7.37 -10.79 8.03
C THR A 242 -6.89 -9.53 7.33
N ALA A 243 -5.99 -8.77 7.96
CA ALA A 243 -5.35 -7.58 7.39
C ALA A 243 -4.55 -7.90 6.13
N HIS A 244 -3.83 -9.04 6.12
CA HIS A 244 -3.05 -9.46 4.97
C HIS A 244 -3.96 -9.78 3.78
N TRP A 245 -5.04 -10.54 3.99
CA TRP A 245 -6.01 -10.81 2.93
C TRP A 245 -6.68 -9.52 2.43
N PHE A 246 -7.12 -8.65 3.34
CA PHE A 246 -7.75 -7.37 3.01
C PHE A 246 -6.86 -6.49 2.11
N THR A 247 -5.57 -6.43 2.40
CA THR A 247 -4.59 -5.59 1.66
C THR A 247 -4.06 -6.23 0.37
N ARG A 248 -4.32 -7.53 0.13
CA ARG A 248 -3.78 -8.27 -1.01
C ARG A 248 -4.79 -8.56 -2.11
N LEU A 249 -6.04 -8.77 -1.76
CA LEU A 249 -7.11 -9.20 -2.67
C LEU A 249 -7.41 -8.19 -3.79
N ARG A 250 -7.79 -8.70 -4.97
CA ARG A 250 -7.87 -7.96 -6.27
C ARG A 250 -8.91 -8.49 -7.26
N LEU A 251 -9.54 -9.62 -7.02
CA LEU A 251 -10.47 -10.22 -7.98
C LEU A 251 -11.71 -9.35 -8.18
N ARG A 252 -12.20 -8.70 -7.12
CA ARG A 252 -13.33 -7.77 -7.24
C ARG A 252 -12.93 -6.39 -7.71
N GLU A 253 -11.72 -5.97 -7.41
CA GLU A 253 -11.24 -4.63 -7.68
C GLU A 253 -9.83 -4.66 -8.25
N SER A 254 -9.62 -3.93 -9.35
CA SER A 254 -8.31 -3.79 -9.98
C SER A 254 -7.24 -3.27 -8.99
N ASP A 255 -6.00 -3.15 -9.45
CA ASP A 255 -4.88 -2.69 -8.63
C ASP A 255 -5.13 -1.36 -7.91
N ILE A 256 -5.97 -0.50 -8.49
CA ILE A 256 -6.42 0.78 -7.93
C ILE A 256 -7.24 0.58 -6.65
N GLY A 257 -8.16 -0.39 -6.65
CA GLY A 257 -8.98 -0.69 -5.47
C GLY A 257 -8.16 -1.30 -4.35
N ARG A 258 -7.23 -2.19 -4.69
CA ARG A 258 -6.24 -2.69 -3.73
C ARG A 258 -5.39 -1.57 -3.12
N ALA A 259 -4.86 -0.65 -3.94
CA ALA A 259 -4.09 0.49 -3.44
C ALA A 259 -4.93 1.38 -2.49
N ARG A 260 -6.23 1.53 -2.79
CA ARG A 260 -7.17 2.23 -1.90
C ARG A 260 -7.31 1.53 -0.55
N ARG A 261 -7.51 0.20 -0.51
CA ARG A 261 -7.56 -0.58 0.73
C ARG A 261 -6.25 -0.54 1.51
N GLN A 262 -5.10 -0.62 0.82
CA GLN A 262 -3.80 -0.48 1.46
C GLN A 262 -3.65 0.88 2.15
N ARG A 263 -4.07 1.96 1.49
CA ARG A 263 -4.10 3.29 2.11
C ARG A 263 -5.08 3.37 3.29
N GLN A 264 -6.28 2.81 3.14
CA GLN A 264 -7.29 2.75 4.20
C GLN A 264 -6.75 2.01 5.44
N PHE A 265 -6.10 0.86 5.23
CA PHE A 265 -5.45 0.10 6.28
C PHE A 265 -4.32 0.89 6.95
N LEU A 266 -3.47 1.58 6.19
CA LEU A 266 -2.40 2.40 6.76
C LEU A 266 -2.92 3.55 7.63
N TRP A 267 -4.03 4.18 7.24
CA TRP A 267 -4.70 5.19 8.08
C TRP A 267 -5.25 4.58 9.38
N ALA A 268 -5.88 3.42 9.29
CA ALA A 268 -6.37 2.70 10.46
C ALA A 268 -5.23 2.28 11.39
N LEU A 269 -4.12 1.76 10.83
CA LEU A 269 -2.92 1.40 11.56
C LEU A 269 -2.33 2.61 12.30
N ARG A 270 -2.22 3.77 11.62
CA ARG A 270 -1.79 5.03 12.26
C ARG A 270 -2.67 5.36 13.46
N ASN A 271 -3.99 5.33 13.29
CA ASN A 271 -4.94 5.66 14.34
C ASN A 271 -4.82 4.68 15.52
N GLN A 272 -4.64 3.39 15.26
CA GLN A 272 -4.43 2.36 16.27
C GLN A 272 -3.14 2.61 17.06
N LEU A 273 -2.03 2.94 16.39
CA LEU A 273 -0.75 3.22 17.04
C LEU A 273 -0.82 4.46 17.95
N VAL A 274 -1.57 5.48 17.54
CA VAL A 274 -1.79 6.70 18.34
C VAL A 274 -2.72 6.42 19.52
N SER A 275 -3.84 5.72 19.30
CA SER A 275 -4.86 5.49 20.34
C SER A 275 -4.40 4.57 21.46
N THR A 276 -3.60 3.55 21.13
CA THR A 276 -3.02 2.62 22.11
C THR A 276 -1.87 3.22 22.92
N ASN A 277 -1.45 4.46 22.59
CA ASN A 277 -0.27 5.10 23.13
C ASN A 277 0.98 4.19 23.06
N LEU A 278 1.01 3.30 22.06
CA LEU A 278 2.08 2.34 21.82
C LEU A 278 3.44 3.05 21.63
N LEU A 279 3.40 4.27 21.10
CA LEU A 279 4.54 5.17 20.95
C LEU A 279 5.19 5.53 22.29
N ALA A 280 4.38 5.80 23.32
CA ALA A 280 4.87 6.19 24.64
C ALA A 280 5.25 4.98 25.51
N ARG A 281 4.63 3.81 25.27
CA ARG A 281 4.97 2.53 25.92
C ARG A 281 6.07 1.76 25.19
N PHE A 282 6.57 2.28 24.09
CA PHE A 282 7.68 1.69 23.35
C PHE A 282 8.90 1.41 24.26
N PRO A 283 9.25 2.29 25.25
CA PRO A 283 10.28 2.03 26.24
C PRO A 283 9.98 0.92 27.26
N GLU A 284 8.80 0.30 27.26
CA GLU A 284 8.46 -0.81 28.16
C GLU A 284 8.32 -2.13 27.37
N LEU A 285 8.21 -2.05 26.04
CA LEU A 285 8.10 -3.20 25.13
C LEU A 285 9.45 -3.73 24.64
N TRP A 286 10.55 -3.07 25.02
CA TRP A 286 11.94 -3.41 24.66
C TRP A 286 12.80 -3.87 25.86
N SER A 287 12.32 -3.70 27.10
CA SER A 287 13.02 -4.10 28.33
C SER A 287 12.82 -5.57 28.66
#